data_AF-A0A819KBI6-F1
#
_entry.id   AF-A0A819KBI6-F1
#
_cell.length_a   1.000
_cell.length_b   1.000
_cell.length_c   1.000
_cell.angle_alpha   90.00
_cell.angle_beta   90.00
_cell.angle_gamma   90.00
#
_symmetry.space_group_name_H-M   'P 1'
#
loop_
_entity.id
_entity.type
_entity.pdbx_description
1 polymer ?
#
loop_
_entity_poly.entity_id
_entity_poly.type
_entity_poly.pdbx_seq_one_letter_code
_entity_poly.pdbx_strand_id
1 'polypeptide(L)'
;MFLEAKMQLVHKILINLSSATAFGYASIYLTRLEYQGEGIQWNTVFKTIFPNDQMNFGVACVMMFVDSIIYGLIGNYILSVMPGKNGRKKPFWYPLLPSTWCFCKKSDRHDGFGSAFRIEREQQPNPFTTRMKQIDPNNELEPTNLTVGIAFENLSKQFGENKKAVENLSLKLYENQITALLGHNGAGKTTTISVLTGIYPPTNGSASIYGRDITTDYDQIRKNVGLCPQEDILFDFMTVREHLQFYGRLKGNMSSKELERDVNELLSSMGLWTFQHERVSSLSGGVRRRVAVSIAFVAGSRTVILDEPTSGVDPCARRSIWEVIFKHRTGRTILLTTHYLDEADTLSDRIAIIHQGRLLCSGSSMFLKKRFGKGYSLTVDLKLKVQNKIKVVESKQFKDLNTFILQEIPDATLREQIGSEVTYSLKHEQRQKFERLFKQIEVNKERLTIGNYGLSDTTLEEVFLWVTELADQGKMDDLNDNVTAARKTGEPTQISSSNSDDSGLGGESNATMDGISIISGSSTQLPASTANLTPEKYAKITGRKLYFSQFQTLLLKRFHHTKRNWKVFLSHILLPLIFVAMSMGFTLLRPSQTFQRPWLLTPAMYENSAMFVK
;
A
#
# COMPACT_ATOMS: atom_id res chain seq x y z
N MET A 1 43.10 40.81 5.29
CA MET A 1 43.38 41.69 4.14
C MET A 1 44.51 41.16 3.25
N PHE A 2 45.66 40.76 3.80
CA PHE A 2 46.81 40.26 3.02
C PHE A 2 46.54 38.97 2.21
N LEU A 3 45.70 38.06 2.71
CA LEU A 3 45.42 36.78 2.02
C LEU A 3 44.57 36.98 0.75
N GLU A 4 43.56 37.85 0.81
CA GLU A 4 42.65 38.14 -0.30
C GLU A 4 43.35 38.85 -1.47
N ALA A 5 44.31 39.72 -1.17
CA ALA A 5 45.14 40.42 -2.17
C ALA A 5 46.15 39.50 -2.86
N LYS A 6 46.50 38.36 -2.25
CA LYS A 6 47.43 37.34 -2.81
C LYS A 6 46.71 36.18 -3.52
N MET A 7 45.38 36.05 -3.37
CA MET A 7 44.62 34.94 -3.96
C MET A 7 44.32 35.19 -5.44
N GLN A 8 44.63 34.19 -6.27
CA GLN A 8 44.28 34.21 -7.70
C GLN A 8 42.75 34.12 -7.90
N LEU A 9 42.27 34.67 -9.02
CA LEU A 9 40.84 34.71 -9.38
C LEU A 9 40.16 33.34 -9.29
N VAL A 10 40.81 32.26 -9.76
CA VAL A 10 40.26 30.89 -9.75
C VAL A 10 39.93 30.42 -8.33
N HIS A 11 40.78 30.74 -7.35
CA HIS A 11 40.54 30.38 -5.95
C HIS A 11 39.34 31.15 -5.38
N LYS A 12 39.19 32.43 -5.75
CA LYS A 12 38.04 33.25 -5.34
C LYS A 12 36.72 32.73 -5.94
N ILE A 13 36.74 32.29 -7.19
CA ILE A 13 35.61 31.65 -7.86
C ILE A 13 35.24 30.33 -7.17
N LEU A 14 36.22 29.47 -6.88
CA LEU A 14 35.99 28.21 -6.18
C LEU A 14 35.41 28.41 -4.77
N ILE A 15 35.91 29.40 -4.01
CA ILE A 15 35.38 29.73 -2.69
C ILE A 15 33.94 30.24 -2.80
N ASN A 16 33.60 30.97 -3.86
CA ASN A 16 32.25 31.48 -4.13
C ASN A 16 31.27 30.44 -4.70
N LEU A 17 31.69 29.17 -4.77
CA LEU A 17 30.78 28.05 -5.10
C LEU A 17 29.80 27.74 -3.95
N SER A 18 29.94 28.37 -2.78
CA SER A 18 28.93 28.34 -1.73
C SER A 18 28.20 29.69 -1.68
N SER A 19 26.86 29.66 -1.75
CA SER A 19 26.04 30.88 -1.67
C SER A 19 26.33 31.74 -0.44
N ALA A 20 26.75 31.15 0.68
CA ALA A 20 27.06 31.90 1.90
C ALA A 20 28.36 32.70 1.79
N THR A 21 29.41 32.11 1.19
CA THR A 21 30.70 32.79 0.97
C THR A 21 30.56 33.83 -0.15
N ALA A 22 29.85 33.51 -1.23
CA ALA A 22 29.56 34.47 -2.31
C ALA A 22 28.81 35.71 -1.80
N PHE A 23 27.80 35.53 -0.95
CA PHE A 23 27.09 36.63 -0.30
C PHE A 23 28.00 37.43 0.65
N GLY A 24 28.88 36.74 1.38
CA GLY A 24 29.89 37.38 2.23
C GLY A 24 30.86 38.26 1.43
N TYR A 25 31.39 37.76 0.32
CA TYR A 25 32.24 38.55 -0.58
C TYR A 25 31.48 39.71 -1.22
N ALA A 26 30.26 39.49 -1.71
CA ALA A 26 29.42 40.56 -2.25
C ALA A 26 29.20 41.68 -1.21
N SER A 27 28.94 41.31 0.06
CA SER A 27 28.79 42.27 1.15
C SER A 27 30.08 43.04 1.44
N ILE A 28 31.25 42.39 1.36
CA ILE A 28 32.55 43.07 1.51
C ILE A 28 32.78 44.08 0.39
N TYR A 29 32.49 43.73 -0.86
CA TYR A 29 32.64 44.64 -2.00
C TYR A 29 31.61 45.79 -1.96
N LEU A 30 30.39 45.53 -1.47
CA LEU A 30 29.40 46.56 -1.18
C LEU A 30 29.94 47.59 -0.17
N THR A 31 30.44 47.14 0.98
CA THR A 31 31.00 48.04 2.01
C THR A 31 32.20 48.85 1.49
N ARG A 32 33.00 48.28 0.58
CA ARG A 32 34.15 48.98 -0.02
C ARG A 32 33.72 50.08 -0.99
N LEU A 33 32.71 49.85 -1.82
CA LEU A 33 32.14 50.86 -2.72
C LEU A 33 31.44 51.98 -1.95
N GLU A 34 30.81 51.63 -0.83
CA GLU A 34 30.21 52.62 0.09
C GLU A 34 31.28 53.47 0.77
N TYR A 35 32.39 52.87 1.22
CA TYR A 35 33.51 53.59 1.82
C TYR A 35 34.15 54.61 0.87
N GLN A 36 34.10 54.36 -0.45
CA GLN A 36 34.60 55.28 -1.48
C GLN A 36 33.59 56.39 -1.85
N GLY A 37 32.35 56.32 -1.35
CA GLY A 37 31.30 57.30 -1.62
C GLY A 37 30.63 57.19 -3.00
N GLU A 38 31.01 56.21 -3.84
CA GLU A 38 30.36 55.95 -5.13
C GLU A 38 29.04 55.15 -4.95
N GLY A 39 28.97 54.30 -3.92
CA GLY A 39 27.86 53.37 -3.69
C GLY A 39 27.73 52.29 -4.79
N ILE A 40 26.77 51.37 -4.67
CA ILE A 40 26.45 50.43 -5.75
C ILE A 40 25.47 51.09 -6.72
N GLN A 41 25.98 51.48 -7.88
CA GLN A 41 25.18 51.88 -9.03
C GLN A 41 25.34 50.86 -10.16
N TRP A 42 24.37 50.75 -11.07
CA TRP A 42 24.41 49.82 -12.21
C TRP A 42 25.69 49.93 -13.05
N ASN A 43 26.27 51.13 -13.13
CA ASN A 43 27.51 51.39 -13.86
C ASN A 43 28.76 50.91 -13.10
N THR A 44 28.66 50.74 -11.78
CA THR A 44 29.76 50.42 -10.85
C THR A 44 29.75 48.94 -10.43
N VAL A 45 28.65 48.21 -10.63
CA VAL A 45 28.47 46.79 -10.24
C VAL A 45 29.58 45.87 -10.77
N PHE A 46 30.08 46.13 -11.98
CA PHE A 46 31.14 45.35 -12.63
C PHE A 46 32.49 46.07 -12.66
N LYS A 47 32.67 47.16 -11.91
CA LYS A 47 33.95 47.88 -11.83
C LYS A 47 34.86 47.22 -10.79
N THR A 48 36.13 47.00 -11.14
CA THR A 48 37.16 46.49 -10.22
C THR A 48 37.64 47.61 -9.31
N ILE A 49 37.67 47.38 -7.99
CA ILE A 49 38.08 48.40 -6.99
C ILE A 49 39.62 48.49 -6.87
N PHE A 50 40.33 47.37 -7.04
CA PHE A 50 41.79 47.31 -6.98
C PHE A 50 42.36 46.88 -8.34
N PRO A 51 43.47 47.49 -8.81
CA PRO A 51 44.09 47.12 -10.08
C PRO A 51 44.61 45.67 -10.11
N ASN A 52 44.85 45.07 -8.94
CA ASN A 52 45.30 43.68 -8.79
C ASN A 52 44.18 42.69 -8.46
N ASP A 53 42.92 43.13 -8.28
CA ASP A 53 41.80 42.24 -7.96
C ASP A 53 40.72 42.27 -9.05
N GLN A 54 40.50 41.13 -9.69
CA GLN A 54 39.52 40.95 -10.78
C GLN A 54 38.13 40.53 -10.28
N MET A 55 37.94 40.37 -8.95
CA MET A 55 36.65 40.07 -8.36
C MET A 55 35.84 41.33 -8.08
N ASN A 56 34.58 41.30 -8.51
CA ASN A 56 33.66 42.45 -8.46
C ASN A 56 32.36 42.00 -7.80
N PHE A 57 31.55 42.96 -7.33
CA PHE A 57 30.23 42.69 -6.78
C PHE A 57 29.36 41.89 -7.75
N GLY A 58 29.31 42.30 -9.02
CA GLY A 58 28.54 41.60 -10.06
C GLY A 58 28.99 40.16 -10.29
N VAL A 59 30.30 39.87 -10.23
CA VAL A 59 30.82 38.50 -10.37
C VAL A 59 30.37 37.63 -9.20
N ALA A 60 30.34 38.17 -7.97
CA ALA A 60 29.83 37.44 -6.81
C ALA A 60 28.32 37.12 -6.95
N CYS A 61 27.51 38.06 -7.45
CA CYS A 61 26.08 37.81 -7.74
C CYS A 61 25.87 36.76 -8.84
N VAL A 62 26.67 36.80 -9.92
CA VAL A 62 26.63 35.78 -10.99
C VAL A 62 26.98 34.41 -10.42
N MET A 63 27.97 34.32 -9.54
CA MET A 63 28.33 33.06 -8.89
C MET A 63 27.21 32.50 -8.01
N MET A 64 26.43 33.34 -7.30
CA MET A 64 25.24 32.90 -6.55
C MET A 64 24.16 32.30 -7.46
N PHE A 65 23.97 32.87 -8.66
CA PHE A 65 23.03 32.34 -9.64
C PHE A 65 23.52 31.00 -10.22
N VAL A 66 24.81 30.90 -10.55
CA VAL A 66 25.43 29.65 -11.00
C VAL A 66 25.30 28.56 -9.94
N ASP A 67 25.54 28.87 -8.66
CA ASP A 67 25.38 27.95 -7.54
C ASP A 67 23.91 27.47 -7.40
N SER A 68 22.94 28.38 -7.57
CA SER A 68 21.51 28.04 -7.58
C SER A 68 21.15 27.05 -8.69
N ILE A 69 21.73 27.19 -9.87
CA ILE A 69 21.56 26.23 -10.99
C ILE A 69 22.20 24.89 -10.63
N ILE A 70 23.42 24.90 -10.10
CA ILE A 70 24.14 23.68 -9.70
C ILE A 70 23.35 22.91 -8.64
N TYR A 71 22.85 23.58 -7.59
CA TYR A 71 21.98 22.94 -6.61
C TYR A 71 20.67 22.47 -7.20
N GLY A 72 20.07 23.20 -8.16
CA GLY A 72 18.89 22.75 -8.89
C GLY A 72 19.14 21.45 -9.68
N LEU A 73 20.29 21.36 -10.36
CA LEU A 73 20.71 20.16 -11.10
C LEU A 73 21.02 18.98 -10.16
N ILE A 74 21.76 19.22 -9.08
CA ILE A 74 22.03 18.22 -8.04
C ILE A 74 20.72 17.74 -7.41
N GLY A 75 19.80 18.65 -7.11
CA GLY A 75 18.48 18.34 -6.58
C GLY A 75 17.67 17.46 -7.53
N ASN A 76 17.60 17.84 -8.81
CA ASN A 76 16.92 17.04 -9.83
C ASN A 76 17.56 15.65 -10.00
N TYR A 77 18.90 15.57 -9.94
CA TYR A 77 19.63 14.31 -9.97
C TYR A 77 19.28 13.41 -8.77
N ILE A 78 19.35 13.95 -7.55
CA ILE A 78 19.03 13.22 -6.32
C ILE A 78 17.58 12.74 -6.36
N LEU A 79 16.63 13.59 -6.77
CA LEU A 79 15.22 13.22 -6.90
C LEU A 79 14.99 12.12 -7.95
N SER A 80 15.75 12.13 -9.04
CA SER A 80 15.64 11.12 -10.10
C SER A 80 16.27 9.77 -9.73
N VAL A 81 17.40 9.78 -9.02
CA VAL A 81 18.14 8.55 -8.64
C VAL A 81 17.60 7.96 -7.34
N MET A 82 17.18 8.81 -6.40
CA MET A 82 16.65 8.42 -5.09
C MET A 82 15.30 9.09 -4.82
N PRO A 83 14.22 8.68 -5.51
CA PRO A 83 12.86 9.25 -5.37
C PRO A 83 12.16 8.98 -4.01
N GLY A 84 12.90 8.68 -2.94
CA GLY A 84 12.31 8.41 -1.63
C GLY A 84 11.39 7.18 -1.63
N LYS A 85 10.18 7.31 -1.06
CA LYS A 85 9.23 6.20 -0.88
C LYS A 85 8.45 5.85 -2.15
N ASN A 86 8.14 6.84 -3.01
CA ASN A 86 7.26 6.68 -4.16
C ASN A 86 7.95 7.18 -5.44
N GLY A 87 8.01 6.34 -6.47
CA GLY A 87 8.53 6.72 -7.79
C GLY A 87 9.54 5.72 -8.37
N ARG A 88 9.68 5.73 -9.70
CA ARG A 88 10.62 4.85 -10.42
C ARG A 88 12.05 5.37 -10.26
N LYS A 89 12.92 4.59 -9.60
CA LYS A 89 14.36 4.85 -9.54
C LYS A 89 14.96 4.80 -10.94
N LYS A 90 15.59 5.89 -11.37
CA LYS A 90 16.45 5.90 -12.56
C LYS A 90 17.86 5.42 -12.18
N PRO A 91 18.60 4.79 -13.11
CA PRO A 91 19.97 4.35 -12.83
C PRO A 91 20.89 5.54 -12.54
N PHE A 92 21.99 5.34 -11.81
CA PHE A 92 22.89 6.43 -11.42
C PHE A 92 23.54 7.14 -12.62
N TRP A 93 23.72 6.45 -13.74
CA TRP A 93 24.22 7.03 -15.00
C TRP A 93 23.14 7.76 -15.81
N TYR A 94 21.95 7.96 -15.26
CA TYR A 94 20.83 8.67 -15.90
C TYR A 94 21.21 10.01 -16.58
N PRO A 95 22.04 10.89 -16.00
CA PRO A 95 22.41 12.17 -16.63
C PRO A 95 23.17 12.04 -17.96
N LEU A 96 23.76 10.88 -18.23
CA LEU A 96 24.53 10.60 -19.45
C LEU A 96 23.65 10.12 -20.61
N LEU A 97 22.36 9.86 -20.38
CA LEU A 97 21.45 9.44 -21.44
C LEU A 97 21.00 10.64 -22.30
N PRO A 98 21.14 10.59 -23.64
CA PRO A 98 20.74 11.66 -24.55
C PRO A 98 19.26 12.07 -24.44
N SER A 99 18.39 11.14 -24.02
CA SER A 99 16.96 11.34 -23.83
C SER A 99 16.60 12.29 -22.67
N THR A 100 17.56 12.67 -21.82
CA THR A 100 17.32 13.47 -20.62
C THR A 100 17.56 14.96 -20.82
N TRP A 101 18.39 15.33 -21.78
CA TRP A 101 18.73 16.72 -22.14
C TRP A 101 17.97 17.21 -23.37
N CYS A 102 17.36 16.30 -24.14
CA CYS A 102 16.46 16.68 -25.21
C CYS A 102 15.17 17.26 -24.63
N PHE A 103 15.13 18.59 -24.55
CA PHE A 103 13.92 19.40 -24.43
C PHE A 103 13.10 19.35 -25.74
N CYS A 104 12.98 18.16 -26.34
CA CYS A 104 12.10 17.96 -27.48
C CYS A 104 10.68 17.85 -26.92
N LYS A 105 9.90 18.93 -27.10
CA LYS A 105 8.44 18.86 -27.06
C LYS A 105 8.03 17.63 -27.86
N LYS A 106 7.55 16.58 -27.19
CA LYS A 106 6.67 15.63 -27.87
C LYS A 106 5.51 16.49 -28.35
N SER A 107 5.41 16.64 -29.67
CA SER A 107 4.34 17.38 -30.32
C SER A 107 3.01 16.77 -29.87
N ASP A 108 2.34 17.41 -28.91
CA ASP A 108 0.92 17.18 -28.66
C ASP A 108 0.20 17.58 -29.95
N ARG A 109 -0.07 16.59 -30.81
CA ARG A 109 -1.16 16.73 -31.77
C ARG A 109 -2.43 16.81 -30.94
N HIS A 110 -2.91 18.04 -30.78
CA HIS A 110 -4.29 18.35 -30.46
C HIS A 110 -5.18 17.77 -31.58
N ASP A 111 -5.54 16.50 -31.48
CA ASP A 111 -6.75 16.03 -32.14
C ASP A 111 -7.92 16.40 -31.24
N GLY A 112 -8.74 17.33 -31.76
CA GLY A 112 -9.93 17.84 -31.10
C GLY A 112 -10.83 16.70 -30.65
N PHE A 113 -11.07 16.67 -29.34
CA PHE A 113 -12.07 15.83 -28.71
C PHE A 113 -13.46 16.39 -29.04
N GLY A 114 -13.95 16.06 -30.22
CA GLY A 114 -15.28 16.45 -30.70
C GLY A 114 -15.54 15.85 -32.07
N SER A 115 -16.43 14.86 -32.13
CA SER A 115 -16.95 14.21 -33.34
C SER A 115 -15.95 13.37 -34.18
N ALA A 116 -15.59 12.17 -33.68
CA ALA A 116 -15.36 10.97 -34.52
C ALA A 116 -15.05 9.74 -33.63
N PHE A 117 -15.98 9.31 -32.77
CA PHE A 117 -15.95 7.94 -32.25
C PHE A 117 -16.58 7.03 -33.30
N ARG A 118 -15.85 6.78 -34.39
CA ARG A 118 -16.21 5.73 -35.34
C ARG A 118 -15.50 4.48 -34.84
N ILE A 119 -16.30 3.55 -34.31
CA ILE A 119 -15.86 2.21 -33.95
C ILE A 119 -15.28 1.57 -35.22
N GLU A 120 -13.96 1.57 -35.37
CA GLU A 120 -13.28 0.67 -36.29
C GLU A 120 -13.39 -0.73 -35.70
N ARG A 121 -14.39 -1.44 -36.21
CA ARG A 121 -14.49 -2.89 -36.16
C ARG A 121 -13.37 -3.47 -37.04
N GLU A 122 -12.11 -3.40 -36.60
CA GLU A 122 -11.07 -4.26 -37.15
C GLU A 122 -11.10 -5.59 -36.41
N GLN A 123 -11.99 -6.47 -36.88
CA GLN A 123 -11.78 -7.91 -36.78
C GLN A 123 -10.72 -8.28 -37.82
N GLN A 124 -9.44 -8.24 -37.44
CA GLN A 124 -8.43 -9.04 -38.12
C GLN A 124 -8.28 -10.36 -37.34
N PRO A 125 -8.61 -11.52 -37.94
CA PRO A 125 -8.41 -12.81 -37.30
C PRO A 125 -6.92 -13.13 -37.35
N ASN A 126 -6.22 -13.07 -36.20
CA ASN A 126 -4.91 -13.69 -36.08
C ASN A 126 -5.04 -15.19 -36.40
N PRO A 127 -4.25 -15.76 -37.33
CA PRO A 127 -4.28 -17.18 -37.68
C PRO A 127 -3.57 -18.03 -36.61
N PHE A 128 -4.00 -17.91 -35.36
CA PHE A 128 -3.61 -18.74 -34.23
C PHE A 128 -4.79 -19.03 -33.28
N THR A 129 -6.03 -18.83 -33.76
CA THR A 129 -7.27 -19.19 -33.04
C THR A 129 -7.61 -20.68 -33.22
N THR A 130 -6.74 -21.58 -32.76
CA THR A 130 -7.15 -22.95 -32.39
C THR A 130 -6.21 -23.55 -31.33
N ARG A 131 -5.92 -22.80 -30.26
CA ARG A 131 -5.79 -23.44 -28.95
C ARG A 131 -7.02 -23.00 -28.17
N MET A 132 -7.96 -23.93 -27.98
CA MET A 132 -9.03 -23.78 -27.00
C MET A 132 -8.40 -23.24 -25.73
N LYS A 133 -8.66 -21.97 -25.37
CA LYS A 133 -8.36 -21.47 -24.03
C LYS A 133 -9.12 -22.43 -23.11
N GLN A 134 -8.40 -23.24 -22.34
CA GLN A 134 -8.98 -23.94 -21.21
C GLN A 134 -9.69 -22.87 -20.39
N ILE A 135 -11.02 -22.91 -20.41
CA ILE A 135 -11.82 -22.07 -19.51
C ILE A 135 -11.52 -22.66 -18.14
N ASP A 136 -10.67 -21.97 -17.36
CA ASP A 136 -10.47 -22.34 -15.97
C ASP A 136 -11.84 -22.43 -15.33
N PRO A 137 -12.27 -23.63 -14.89
CA PRO A 137 -13.66 -23.83 -14.54
C PRO A 137 -13.99 -23.01 -13.28
N ASN A 138 -12.99 -22.65 -12.47
CA ASN A 138 -13.11 -21.82 -11.28
C ASN A 138 -13.47 -20.35 -11.55
N ASN A 139 -13.42 -19.93 -12.82
CA ASN A 139 -13.79 -18.57 -13.23
C ASN A 139 -15.17 -18.56 -13.90
N GLU A 140 -15.98 -17.58 -13.51
CA GLU A 140 -17.24 -17.29 -14.19
C GLU A 140 -16.95 -16.83 -15.63
N LEU A 141 -17.84 -17.19 -16.57
CA LEU A 141 -17.72 -16.81 -17.97
C LEU A 141 -17.54 -15.29 -18.13
N GLU A 142 -16.65 -14.91 -19.05
CA GLU A 142 -16.39 -13.51 -19.38
C GLU A 142 -17.64 -12.89 -20.06
N PRO A 143 -18.12 -11.72 -19.62
CA PRO A 143 -19.24 -11.04 -20.28
C PRO A 143 -18.83 -10.59 -21.69
N THR A 144 -19.55 -11.04 -22.72
CA THR A 144 -19.29 -10.70 -24.12
C THR A 144 -19.74 -9.29 -24.52
N ASN A 145 -20.66 -8.70 -23.75
CA ASN A 145 -21.35 -7.46 -24.09
C ASN A 145 -20.69 -6.20 -23.50
N LEU A 146 -19.62 -6.36 -22.71
CA LEU A 146 -18.98 -5.26 -21.99
C LEU A 146 -17.57 -4.99 -22.53
N THR A 147 -17.22 -3.70 -22.57
CA THR A 147 -15.89 -3.21 -22.91
C THR A 147 -14.90 -3.55 -21.80
N VAL A 148 -13.72 -4.04 -22.19
CA VAL A 148 -12.64 -4.34 -21.24
C VAL A 148 -11.95 -3.04 -20.84
N GLY A 149 -12.02 -2.70 -19.56
CA GLY A 149 -11.38 -1.51 -19.00
C GLY A 149 -9.95 -1.76 -18.52
N ILE A 150 -9.72 -2.85 -17.80
CA ILE A 150 -8.37 -3.28 -17.37
C ILE A 150 -8.20 -4.75 -17.73
N ALA A 151 -7.07 -5.12 -18.33
CA ALA A 151 -6.71 -6.51 -18.57
C ALA A 151 -5.31 -6.81 -18.03
N PHE A 152 -5.21 -7.90 -17.28
CA PHE A 152 -3.96 -8.51 -16.84
C PHE A 152 -3.71 -9.77 -17.67
N GLU A 153 -2.53 -9.88 -18.26
CA GLU A 153 -2.13 -11.03 -19.07
C GLU A 153 -0.86 -11.65 -18.50
N ASN A 154 -1.03 -12.76 -17.79
CA ASN A 154 0.05 -13.52 -17.14
C ASN A 154 0.97 -12.64 -16.28
N LEU A 155 0.40 -11.64 -15.61
CA LEU A 155 1.14 -10.63 -14.88
C LEU A 155 1.90 -11.28 -13.72
N SER A 156 3.22 -11.05 -13.66
CA SER A 156 4.05 -11.54 -12.57
C SER A 156 4.98 -10.44 -12.06
N LYS A 157 5.13 -10.35 -10.74
CA LYS A 157 6.02 -9.41 -10.08
C LYS A 157 6.81 -10.09 -8.98
N GLN A 158 8.13 -10.02 -9.10
CA GLN A 158 9.09 -10.55 -8.14
C GLN A 158 9.94 -9.40 -7.57
N PHE A 159 10.14 -9.41 -6.26
CA PHE A 159 11.03 -8.49 -5.56
C PHE A 159 12.25 -9.26 -5.03
N GLY A 160 13.44 -8.91 -5.52
CA GLY A 160 14.67 -9.67 -5.25
C GLY A 160 14.61 -11.07 -5.84
N GLU A 161 15.41 -12.00 -5.31
CA GLU A 161 15.49 -13.37 -5.85
C GLU A 161 14.41 -14.30 -5.27
N ASN A 162 13.90 -14.06 -4.05
CA ASN A 162 13.08 -15.06 -3.36
C ASN A 162 11.60 -14.71 -3.15
N LYS A 163 11.17 -13.46 -3.39
CA LYS A 163 9.78 -13.07 -3.09
C LYS A 163 8.98 -12.78 -4.35
N LYS A 164 8.25 -13.79 -4.83
CA LYS A 164 7.19 -13.60 -5.83
C LYS A 164 5.96 -12.99 -5.13
N ALA A 165 5.61 -11.76 -5.48
CA ALA A 165 4.49 -11.04 -4.89
C ALA A 165 3.20 -11.21 -5.71
N VAL A 166 3.33 -11.37 -7.02
CA VAL A 166 2.24 -11.71 -7.94
C VAL A 166 2.78 -12.74 -8.93
N GLU A 167 2.04 -13.82 -9.19
CA GLU A 167 2.44 -14.91 -10.06
C GLU A 167 1.31 -15.25 -11.03
N ASN A 168 1.58 -15.07 -12.33
CA ASN A 168 0.71 -15.43 -13.44
C ASN A 168 -0.75 -14.95 -13.31
N LEU A 169 -0.95 -13.71 -12.86
CA LEU A 169 -2.28 -13.13 -12.71
C LEU A 169 -2.88 -12.79 -14.08
N SER A 170 -3.94 -13.50 -14.44
CA SER A 170 -4.74 -13.27 -15.64
C SER A 170 -6.18 -12.95 -15.27
N LEU A 171 -6.59 -11.70 -15.46
CA LEU A 171 -7.91 -11.20 -15.05
C LEU A 171 -8.32 -10.01 -15.93
N LYS A 172 -9.59 -9.95 -16.30
CA LYS A 172 -10.17 -8.81 -17.03
C LYS A 172 -11.25 -8.13 -16.20
N LEU A 173 -11.25 -6.81 -16.23
CA LEU A 173 -12.23 -5.94 -15.60
C LEU A 173 -12.98 -5.18 -16.69
N TYR A 174 -14.25 -4.92 -16.44
CA TYR A 174 -15.16 -4.39 -17.44
C TYR A 174 -15.71 -3.03 -17.04
N GLU A 175 -16.08 -2.24 -18.03
CA GLU A 175 -16.74 -0.95 -17.82
C GLU A 175 -18.14 -1.14 -17.23
N ASN A 176 -18.58 -0.18 -16.41
CA ASN A 176 -19.80 -0.23 -15.60
C ASN A 176 -19.81 -1.30 -14.50
N GLN A 177 -18.66 -1.91 -14.19
CA GLN A 177 -18.55 -2.91 -13.12
C GLN A 177 -17.57 -2.46 -12.04
N ILE A 178 -17.91 -2.81 -10.81
CA ILE A 178 -16.99 -2.76 -9.67
C ILE A 178 -16.40 -4.16 -9.51
N THR A 179 -15.09 -4.29 -9.72
CA THR A 179 -14.36 -5.53 -9.46
C THR A 179 -13.59 -5.43 -8.15
N ALA A 180 -13.91 -6.29 -7.19
CA ALA A 180 -13.20 -6.40 -5.93
C ALA A 180 -12.07 -7.44 -6.01
N LEU A 181 -10.86 -7.02 -5.69
CA LEU A 181 -9.70 -7.87 -5.51
C LEU A 181 -9.58 -8.21 -4.02
N LEU A 182 -10.04 -9.41 -3.66
CA LEU A 182 -10.18 -9.88 -2.30
C LEU A 182 -9.01 -10.79 -1.93
N GLY A 183 -8.44 -10.63 -0.74
CA GLY A 183 -7.36 -11.49 -0.27
C GLY A 183 -6.85 -11.07 1.10
N HIS A 184 -6.04 -11.92 1.74
CA HIS A 184 -5.39 -11.59 3.00
C HIS A 184 -4.30 -10.51 2.83
N ASN A 185 -3.78 -9.99 3.95
CA ASN A 185 -2.64 -9.07 3.93
C ASN A 185 -1.40 -9.80 3.43
N GLY A 186 -0.73 -9.22 2.43
CA GLY A 186 0.42 -9.87 1.78
C GLY A 186 0.06 -10.80 0.61
N ALA A 187 -1.22 -10.93 0.23
CA ALA A 187 -1.64 -11.74 -0.91
C ALA A 187 -1.19 -11.17 -2.29
N GLY A 188 -0.68 -9.94 -2.36
CA GLY A 188 -0.23 -9.30 -3.62
C GLY A 188 -1.17 -8.21 -4.17
N LYS A 189 -2.25 -7.86 -3.46
CA LYS A 189 -3.24 -6.82 -3.84
C LYS A 189 -2.60 -5.46 -4.17
N THR A 190 -1.95 -4.85 -3.19
CA THR A 190 -1.26 -3.55 -3.34
C THR A 190 -0.11 -3.62 -4.35
N THR A 191 0.54 -4.78 -4.50
CA THR A 191 1.58 -4.96 -5.53
C THR A 191 0.98 -4.91 -6.92
N THR A 192 -0.18 -5.56 -7.13
CA THR A 192 -0.93 -5.53 -8.40
C THR A 192 -1.34 -4.10 -8.75
N ILE A 193 -1.90 -3.35 -7.79
CA ILE A 193 -2.21 -1.92 -7.98
C ILE A 193 -0.95 -1.11 -8.29
N SER A 194 0.16 -1.36 -7.59
CA SER A 194 1.42 -0.63 -7.79
C SER A 194 2.02 -0.87 -9.18
N VAL A 195 1.80 -2.06 -9.75
CA VAL A 195 2.19 -2.34 -11.14
C VAL A 195 1.25 -1.63 -12.11
N LEU A 196 -0.06 -1.71 -11.89
CA LEU A 196 -1.07 -1.04 -12.72
C LEU A 196 -0.92 0.49 -12.74
N THR A 197 -0.59 1.09 -11.60
CA THR A 197 -0.30 2.53 -11.42
C THR A 197 1.14 2.90 -11.76
N GLY A 198 1.89 1.97 -12.35
CA GLY A 198 3.23 2.23 -12.87
C GLY A 198 4.27 2.60 -11.80
N ILE A 199 4.03 2.41 -10.50
CA ILE A 199 5.05 2.59 -9.46
C ILE A 199 6.17 1.55 -9.65
N TYR A 200 5.78 0.31 -9.96
CA TYR A 200 6.72 -0.77 -10.30
C TYR A 200 6.47 -1.29 -11.72
N PRO A 201 7.52 -1.56 -12.52
CA PRO A 201 7.36 -2.29 -13.77
C PRO A 201 7.01 -3.76 -13.49
N PRO A 202 6.25 -4.44 -14.37
CA PRO A 202 6.06 -5.89 -14.29
C PRO A 202 7.40 -6.63 -14.44
N THR A 203 7.53 -7.81 -13.84
CA THR A 203 8.70 -8.70 -14.07
C THR A 203 8.47 -9.53 -15.33
N ASN A 204 7.30 -10.18 -15.44
CA ASN A 204 6.82 -10.89 -16.62
C ASN A 204 5.34 -10.53 -16.87
N GLY A 205 4.87 -10.78 -18.09
CA GLY A 205 3.51 -10.48 -18.52
C GLY A 205 3.28 -9.00 -18.81
N SER A 206 2.04 -8.65 -19.12
CA SER A 206 1.62 -7.29 -19.46
C SER A 206 0.33 -6.92 -18.73
N ALA A 207 0.06 -5.62 -18.64
CA ALA A 207 -1.20 -5.10 -18.16
C ALA A 207 -1.64 -3.94 -19.05
N SER A 208 -2.90 -3.91 -19.45
CA SER A 208 -3.43 -2.86 -20.31
C SER A 208 -4.64 -2.19 -19.69
N ILE A 209 -4.79 -0.89 -19.97
CA ILE A 209 -5.94 -0.06 -19.59
C ILE A 209 -6.57 0.46 -20.87
N TYR A 210 -7.82 0.08 -21.15
CA TYR A 210 -8.55 0.37 -22.40
C TYR A 210 -7.71 0.11 -23.66
N GLY A 211 -7.03 -1.04 -23.70
CA GLY A 211 -6.21 -1.49 -24.84
C GLY A 211 -4.82 -0.84 -24.94
N ARG A 212 -4.44 0.04 -24.00
CA ARG A 212 -3.11 0.66 -23.95
C ARG A 212 -2.24 -0.03 -22.92
N ASP A 213 -1.01 -0.40 -23.27
CA ASP A 213 -0.10 -1.07 -22.34
C ASP A 213 0.53 -0.09 -21.34
N ILE A 214 0.66 -0.53 -20.07
CA ILE A 214 1.17 0.30 -18.98
C ILE A 214 2.68 0.59 -19.09
N THR A 215 3.43 -0.18 -19.89
CA THR A 215 4.88 0.02 -20.02
C THR A 215 5.21 1.04 -21.11
N THR A 216 4.43 1.07 -22.20
CA THR A 216 4.65 1.95 -23.35
C THR A 216 3.92 3.30 -23.23
N ASP A 217 2.64 3.29 -22.88
CA ASP A 217 1.72 4.43 -23.07
C ASP A 217 1.25 5.07 -21.75
N TYR A 218 2.03 4.90 -20.68
CA TYR A 218 1.65 5.29 -19.33
C TYR A 218 1.27 6.77 -19.18
N ASP A 219 1.92 7.68 -19.92
CA ASP A 219 1.65 9.12 -19.89
C ASP A 219 0.25 9.49 -20.37
N GLN A 220 -0.34 8.68 -21.25
CA GLN A 220 -1.72 8.86 -21.71
C GLN A 220 -2.71 8.14 -20.79
N ILE A 221 -2.31 7.00 -20.23
CA ILE A 221 -3.12 6.24 -19.26
C ILE A 221 -3.37 7.07 -18.00
N ARG A 222 -2.33 7.69 -17.42
CA ARG A 222 -2.43 8.47 -16.16
C ARG A 222 -3.44 9.62 -16.22
N LYS A 223 -3.71 10.17 -17.40
CA LYS A 223 -4.69 11.25 -17.59
C LYS A 223 -6.10 10.77 -17.26
N ASN A 224 -6.42 9.51 -17.52
CA ASN A 224 -7.76 8.93 -17.39
C ASN A 224 -7.92 7.98 -16.18
N VAL A 225 -6.86 7.84 -15.37
CA VAL A 225 -6.83 6.98 -14.18
C VAL A 225 -6.97 7.83 -12.91
N GLY A 226 -7.92 7.44 -12.07
CA GLY A 226 -8.06 7.90 -10.69
C GLY A 226 -7.46 6.88 -9.72
N LEU A 227 -6.72 7.35 -8.71
CA LEU A 227 -6.16 6.48 -7.68
C LEU A 227 -6.51 7.04 -6.29
N CYS A 228 -7.07 6.19 -5.43
CA CYS A 228 -7.15 6.41 -3.99
C CYS A 228 -6.22 5.40 -3.31
N PRO A 229 -5.03 5.81 -2.81
CA PRO A 229 -4.11 4.92 -2.12
C PRO A 229 -4.61 4.55 -0.71
N GLN A 230 -3.95 3.59 -0.05
CA GLN A 230 -4.28 3.16 1.32
C GLN A 230 -4.13 4.31 2.34
N GLU A 231 -3.05 5.09 2.26
CA GLU A 231 -2.83 6.28 3.09
C GLU A 231 -3.34 7.55 2.40
N ASP A 232 -4.00 8.45 3.14
CA ASP A 232 -4.54 9.69 2.60
C ASP A 232 -3.42 10.69 2.24
N ILE A 233 -3.17 10.88 0.95
CA ILE A 233 -2.19 11.87 0.43
C ILE A 233 -2.86 13.24 0.29
N LEU A 234 -3.20 13.84 1.42
CA LEU A 234 -3.85 15.15 1.49
C LEU A 234 -2.90 16.19 2.09
N PHE A 235 -3.09 17.45 1.69
CA PHE A 235 -2.32 18.59 2.17
C PHE A 235 -3.05 19.28 3.32
N ASP A 236 -2.46 19.28 4.51
CA ASP A 236 -3.13 19.73 5.74
C ASP A 236 -3.58 21.20 5.72
N PHE A 237 -2.94 22.04 4.91
CA PHE A 237 -3.22 23.48 4.81
C PHE A 237 -4.27 23.86 3.76
N MET A 238 -4.57 22.97 2.79
CA MET A 238 -5.54 23.25 1.74
C MET A 238 -6.96 22.86 2.15
N THR A 239 -7.95 23.55 1.57
CA THR A 239 -9.37 23.26 1.74
C THR A 239 -9.82 22.09 0.87
N VAL A 240 -10.97 21.49 1.19
CA VAL A 240 -11.53 20.37 0.41
C VAL A 240 -11.74 20.73 -1.06
N ARG A 241 -12.30 21.91 -1.33
CA ARG A 241 -12.51 22.41 -2.69
C ARG A 241 -11.20 22.61 -3.45
N GLU A 242 -10.19 23.21 -2.79
CA GLU A 242 -8.87 23.42 -3.38
C GLU A 242 -8.19 22.10 -3.77
N HIS A 243 -8.35 21.04 -2.97
CA HIS A 243 -7.82 19.71 -3.30
C HIS A 243 -8.40 19.17 -4.61
N LEU A 244 -9.73 19.19 -4.75
CA LEU A 244 -10.38 18.69 -5.96
C LEU A 244 -9.99 19.51 -7.20
N GLN A 245 -9.95 20.84 -7.07
CA GLN A 245 -9.48 21.72 -8.14
C GLN A 245 -8.00 21.46 -8.48
N PHE A 246 -7.13 21.28 -7.48
CA PHE A 246 -5.71 21.02 -7.67
C PHE A 246 -5.47 19.73 -8.45
N TYR A 247 -6.05 18.61 -8.01
CA TYR A 247 -5.88 17.32 -8.69
C TYR A 247 -6.58 17.29 -10.06
N GLY A 248 -7.71 17.98 -10.20
CA GLY A 248 -8.37 18.12 -11.50
C GLY A 248 -7.55 18.92 -12.52
N ARG A 249 -6.94 20.03 -12.10
CA ARG A 249 -6.02 20.81 -12.94
C ARG A 249 -4.76 20.01 -13.29
N LEU A 250 -4.25 19.20 -12.36
CA LEU A 250 -3.08 18.35 -12.59
C LEU A 250 -3.33 17.27 -13.65
N LYS A 251 -4.55 16.71 -13.72
CA LYS A 251 -4.92 15.74 -14.77
C LYS A 251 -5.00 16.39 -16.17
N GLY A 252 -5.39 17.66 -16.26
CA GLY A 252 -5.32 18.46 -17.48
C GLY A 252 -6.32 18.09 -18.59
N ASN A 253 -7.33 17.27 -18.28
CA ASN A 253 -8.31 16.77 -19.26
C ASN A 253 -9.48 17.71 -19.55
N MET A 254 -9.72 18.70 -18.67
CA MET A 254 -10.91 19.55 -18.71
C MET A 254 -10.52 21.03 -18.73
N SER A 255 -11.35 21.85 -19.36
CA SER A 255 -11.22 23.30 -19.25
C SER A 255 -11.51 23.76 -17.82
N SER A 256 -11.01 24.94 -17.43
CA SER A 256 -11.24 25.43 -16.06
C SER A 256 -12.73 25.59 -15.73
N LYS A 257 -13.61 25.85 -16.70
CA LYS A 257 -15.05 25.99 -16.47
C LYS A 257 -15.74 24.64 -16.29
N GLU A 258 -15.35 23.63 -17.06
CA GLU A 258 -15.87 22.27 -16.92
C GLU A 258 -15.40 21.65 -15.61
N LEU A 259 -14.15 21.89 -15.22
CA LEU A 259 -13.62 21.41 -13.95
C LEU A 259 -14.40 21.99 -12.76
N GLU A 260 -14.73 23.29 -12.74
CA GLU A 260 -15.53 23.85 -11.64
C GLU A 260 -16.94 23.22 -11.57
N ARG A 261 -17.53 22.86 -12.71
CA ARG A 261 -18.82 22.13 -12.73
C ARG A 261 -18.67 20.72 -12.17
N ASP A 262 -17.66 19.97 -12.61
CA ASP A 262 -17.34 18.62 -12.12
C ASP A 262 -17.05 18.64 -10.61
N VAL A 263 -16.26 19.62 -10.13
CA VAL A 263 -15.97 19.78 -8.70
C VAL A 263 -17.24 20.08 -7.89
N ASN A 264 -18.13 20.95 -8.38
CA ASN A 264 -19.39 21.23 -7.69
C ASN A 264 -20.29 19.99 -7.63
N GLU A 265 -20.41 19.26 -8.73
CA GLU A 265 -21.18 18.02 -8.80
C GLU A 265 -20.61 16.95 -7.86
N LEU A 266 -19.28 16.80 -7.81
CA LEU A 266 -18.60 15.88 -6.90
C LEU A 266 -18.79 16.31 -5.44
N LEU A 267 -18.61 17.58 -5.09
CA LEU A 267 -18.84 18.05 -3.71
C LEU A 267 -20.27 17.78 -3.24
N SER A 268 -21.28 18.00 -4.09
CA SER A 268 -22.68 17.71 -3.76
C SER A 268 -22.95 16.20 -3.70
N SER A 269 -22.49 15.43 -4.69
CA SER A 269 -22.75 13.99 -4.77
C SER A 269 -22.02 13.16 -3.71
N MET A 270 -20.85 13.62 -3.26
CA MET A 270 -20.02 13.01 -2.21
C MET A 270 -20.44 13.45 -0.80
N GLY A 271 -21.43 14.35 -0.66
CA GLY A 271 -21.84 14.90 0.63
C GLY A 271 -20.73 15.72 1.33
N LEU A 272 -19.87 16.39 0.55
CA LEU A 272 -18.75 17.22 1.02
C LEU A 272 -19.04 18.72 0.91
N TRP A 273 -20.22 19.11 0.43
CA TRP A 273 -20.61 20.50 0.20
C TRP A 273 -20.49 21.40 1.45
N THR A 274 -20.85 20.87 2.63
CA THR A 274 -20.76 21.61 3.90
C THR A 274 -19.33 21.89 4.32
N PHE A 275 -18.41 20.99 4.00
CA PHE A 275 -16.99 21.05 4.40
C PHE A 275 -16.09 21.67 3.33
N GLN A 276 -16.65 22.18 2.24
CA GLN A 276 -15.90 22.59 1.05
C GLN A 276 -14.81 23.65 1.31
N HIS A 277 -15.05 24.54 2.28
CA HIS A 277 -14.17 25.66 2.65
C HIS A 277 -13.36 25.36 3.92
N GLU A 278 -13.55 24.20 4.54
CA GLU A 278 -12.77 23.77 5.69
C GLU A 278 -11.43 23.18 5.24
N ARG A 279 -10.41 23.37 6.08
CA ARG A 279 -9.08 22.79 5.87
C ARG A 279 -9.12 21.30 6.18
N VAL A 280 -8.36 20.50 5.44
CA VAL A 280 -8.34 19.04 5.66
C VAL A 280 -7.85 18.66 7.06
N SER A 281 -6.98 19.46 7.66
CA SER A 281 -6.49 19.25 9.03
C SER A 281 -7.58 19.32 10.12
N SER A 282 -8.70 20.03 9.89
CA SER A 282 -9.81 20.10 10.86
C SER A 282 -10.86 18.99 10.68
N LEU A 283 -10.77 18.20 9.61
CA LEU A 283 -11.76 17.16 9.29
C LEU A 283 -11.54 15.88 10.10
N SER A 284 -12.65 15.16 10.37
CA SER A 284 -12.58 13.82 10.93
C SER A 284 -11.96 12.82 9.93
N GLY A 285 -11.39 11.73 10.43
CA GLY A 285 -10.73 10.72 9.58
C GLY A 285 -11.64 10.15 8.48
N GLY A 286 -12.92 9.89 8.79
CA GLY A 286 -13.89 9.40 7.80
C GLY A 286 -14.19 10.43 6.69
N VAL A 287 -14.24 11.72 7.02
CA VAL A 287 -14.42 12.79 6.01
C VAL A 287 -13.15 12.96 5.19
N ARG A 288 -11.96 12.94 5.80
CA ARG A 288 -10.67 12.95 5.08
C ARG A 288 -10.60 11.81 4.06
N ARG A 289 -10.98 10.60 4.47
CA ARG A 289 -11.00 9.44 3.57
C ARG A 289 -11.96 9.63 2.41
N ARG A 290 -13.14 10.22 2.66
CA ARG A 290 -14.10 10.54 1.60
C ARG A 290 -13.56 11.59 0.62
N VAL A 291 -12.80 12.58 1.09
CA VAL A 291 -12.09 13.53 0.21
C VAL A 291 -11.07 12.80 -0.65
N ALA A 292 -10.29 11.87 -0.08
CA ALA A 292 -9.33 11.05 -0.83
C ALA A 292 -10.00 10.21 -1.93
N VAL A 293 -11.14 9.57 -1.61
CA VAL A 293 -11.95 8.84 -2.61
C VAL A 293 -12.48 9.80 -3.69
N SER A 294 -12.93 11.00 -3.32
CA SER A 294 -13.46 12.00 -4.26
C SER A 294 -12.41 12.47 -5.27
N ILE A 295 -11.15 12.60 -4.85
CA ILE A 295 -10.01 12.93 -5.72
C ILE A 295 -9.80 11.87 -6.80
N ALA A 296 -10.08 10.59 -6.52
CA ALA A 296 -9.97 9.54 -7.52
C ALA A 296 -11.00 9.73 -8.64
N PHE A 297 -12.21 10.19 -8.35
CA PHE A 297 -13.27 10.40 -9.34
C PHE A 297 -13.16 11.71 -10.14
N VAL A 298 -12.39 12.69 -9.65
CA VAL A 298 -12.27 14.02 -10.27
C VAL A 298 -11.76 13.98 -11.72
N ALA A 299 -12.20 14.96 -12.50
CA ALA A 299 -11.85 15.17 -13.92
C ALA A 299 -12.25 13.99 -14.83
N GLY A 300 -13.40 13.37 -14.56
CA GLY A 300 -13.99 12.36 -15.46
C GLY A 300 -13.15 11.09 -15.62
N SER A 301 -12.52 10.61 -14.53
CA SER A 301 -11.67 9.42 -14.59
C SER A 301 -12.47 8.18 -14.99
N ARG A 302 -12.10 7.56 -16.11
CA ARG A 302 -12.79 6.38 -16.69
C ARG A 302 -12.34 5.07 -16.04
N THR A 303 -11.12 5.03 -15.48
CA THR A 303 -10.62 3.94 -14.65
C THR A 303 -10.36 4.48 -13.26
N VAL A 304 -10.95 3.87 -12.23
CA VAL A 304 -10.76 4.28 -10.83
C VAL A 304 -10.23 3.09 -10.04
N ILE A 305 -9.11 3.30 -9.34
CA ILE A 305 -8.45 2.30 -8.53
C ILE A 305 -8.51 2.76 -7.07
N LEU A 306 -9.10 1.94 -6.21
CA LEU A 306 -9.29 2.21 -4.79
C LEU A 306 -8.54 1.16 -3.98
N ASP A 307 -7.48 1.58 -3.30
CA ASP A 307 -6.68 0.70 -2.44
C ASP A 307 -7.17 0.76 -0.99
N GLU A 308 -7.89 -0.27 -0.56
CA GLU A 308 -8.51 -0.39 0.77
C GLU A 308 -9.23 0.91 1.23
N PRO A 309 -10.25 1.41 0.50
CA PRO A 309 -10.86 2.72 0.72
C PRO A 309 -11.52 2.87 2.09
N THR A 310 -11.88 1.78 2.78
CA THR A 310 -12.59 1.84 4.06
C THR A 310 -11.78 1.35 5.26
N SER A 311 -10.48 1.08 5.06
CA SER A 311 -9.57 0.72 6.14
C SER A 311 -9.41 1.87 7.14
N GLY A 312 -9.57 1.58 8.43
CA GLY A 312 -9.45 2.58 9.51
C GLY A 312 -10.62 3.55 9.66
N VAL A 313 -11.74 3.33 8.95
CA VAL A 313 -12.94 4.18 9.02
C VAL A 313 -14.04 3.53 9.88
N ASP A 314 -14.79 4.36 10.61
CA ASP A 314 -15.94 3.91 11.40
C ASP A 314 -17.06 3.29 10.53
N PRO A 315 -17.91 2.41 11.08
CA PRO A 315 -18.93 1.71 10.29
C PRO A 315 -19.93 2.64 9.57
N CYS A 316 -20.23 3.81 10.14
CA CYS A 316 -21.18 4.75 9.54
C CYS A 316 -20.55 5.44 8.32
N ALA A 317 -19.35 5.99 8.46
CA ALA A 317 -18.63 6.62 7.37
C ALA A 317 -18.25 5.61 6.27
N ARG A 318 -17.99 4.34 6.62
CA ARG A 318 -17.80 3.25 5.65
C ARG A 318 -18.99 3.10 4.71
N ARG A 319 -20.21 2.99 5.25
CA ARG A 319 -21.44 2.89 4.44
C ARG A 319 -21.63 4.10 3.53
N SER A 320 -21.32 5.31 4.04
CA SER A 320 -21.39 6.52 3.22
C SER A 320 -20.39 6.50 2.06
N ILE A 321 -19.18 5.96 2.25
CA ILE A 321 -18.20 5.77 1.17
C ILE A 321 -18.70 4.72 0.16
N TRP A 322 -19.33 3.64 0.63
CA TRP A 322 -19.90 2.60 -0.22
C TRP A 322 -20.98 3.14 -1.15
N GLU A 323 -21.95 3.89 -0.61
CA GLU A 323 -23.02 4.54 -1.39
C GLU A 323 -22.44 5.46 -2.47
N VAL A 324 -21.40 6.20 -2.12
CA VAL A 324 -20.68 7.08 -3.03
C VAL A 324 -20.02 6.32 -4.19
N ILE A 325 -19.28 5.26 -3.90
CA ILE A 325 -18.61 4.44 -4.93
C ILE A 325 -19.65 3.82 -5.85
N PHE A 326 -20.73 3.28 -5.27
CA PHE A 326 -21.81 2.65 -6.02
C PHE A 326 -22.52 3.66 -6.95
N LYS A 327 -22.80 4.87 -6.48
CA LYS A 327 -23.43 5.94 -7.27
C LYS A 327 -22.60 6.37 -8.47
N HIS A 328 -21.27 6.38 -8.34
CA HIS A 328 -20.34 6.84 -9.38
C HIS A 328 -19.80 5.73 -10.29
N ARG A 329 -20.35 4.50 -10.22
CA ARG A 329 -19.88 3.37 -11.04
C ARG A 329 -20.22 3.46 -12.53
N THR A 330 -21.24 4.24 -12.89
CA THR A 330 -21.69 4.36 -14.29
C THR A 330 -20.61 5.04 -15.16
N GLY A 331 -20.37 4.47 -16.34
CA GLY A 331 -19.35 4.92 -17.29
C GLY A 331 -17.90 4.69 -16.83
N ARG A 332 -17.66 3.90 -15.78
CA ARG A 332 -16.33 3.70 -15.19
C ARG A 332 -16.02 2.23 -14.98
N THR A 333 -14.73 1.90 -15.04
CA THR A 333 -14.19 0.62 -14.58
C THR A 333 -13.58 0.85 -13.21
N ILE A 334 -14.15 0.26 -12.16
CA ILE A 334 -13.67 0.44 -10.78
C ILE A 334 -12.97 -0.83 -10.31
N LEU A 335 -11.69 -0.72 -9.95
CA LEU A 335 -10.93 -1.74 -9.25
C LEU A 335 -10.84 -1.37 -7.77
N LEU A 336 -11.36 -2.24 -6.92
CA LEU A 336 -11.36 -2.09 -5.46
C LEU A 336 -10.50 -3.19 -4.85
N THR A 337 -9.47 -2.89 -4.05
CA THR A 337 -8.85 -3.91 -3.19
C THR A 337 -9.44 -3.82 -1.79
N THR A 338 -9.74 -4.98 -1.22
CA THR A 338 -10.21 -5.06 0.15
C THR A 338 -9.83 -6.41 0.78
N HIS A 339 -9.74 -6.43 2.10
CA HIS A 339 -9.72 -7.65 2.92
C HIS A 339 -11.06 -7.85 3.66
N TYR A 340 -11.99 -6.90 3.54
CA TYR A 340 -13.32 -6.96 4.13
C TYR A 340 -14.28 -7.71 3.19
N LEU A 341 -14.83 -8.81 3.69
CA LEU A 341 -15.67 -9.72 2.92
C LEU A 341 -17.07 -9.14 2.69
N ASP A 342 -17.61 -8.44 3.68
CA ASP A 342 -18.84 -7.65 3.59
C ASP A 342 -18.76 -6.54 2.53
N GLU A 343 -17.61 -5.87 2.43
CA GLU A 343 -17.35 -4.86 1.40
C GLU A 343 -17.37 -5.46 0.00
N ALA A 344 -16.66 -6.57 -0.21
CA ALA A 344 -16.62 -7.26 -1.49
C ALA A 344 -18.01 -7.78 -1.89
N ASP A 345 -18.74 -8.41 -0.96
CA ASP A 345 -20.06 -8.99 -1.21
C ASP A 345 -21.11 -7.92 -1.56
N THR A 346 -21.07 -6.76 -0.89
CA THR A 346 -22.09 -5.70 -1.05
C THR A 346 -21.82 -4.79 -2.24
N LEU A 347 -20.55 -4.38 -2.45
CA LEU A 347 -20.22 -3.36 -3.45
C LEU A 347 -19.91 -3.90 -4.83
N SER A 348 -19.35 -5.11 -4.92
CA SER A 348 -18.75 -5.56 -6.17
C SER A 348 -19.71 -6.36 -7.02
N ASP A 349 -19.68 -6.09 -8.33
CA ASP A 349 -20.37 -6.92 -9.33
C ASP A 349 -19.58 -8.22 -9.57
N ARG A 350 -18.25 -8.17 -9.40
CA ARG A 350 -17.34 -9.31 -9.58
C ARG A 350 -16.25 -9.30 -8.52
N ILE A 351 -15.95 -10.47 -7.97
CA ILE A 351 -14.93 -10.70 -6.95
C ILE A 351 -13.84 -11.56 -7.57
N ALA A 352 -12.58 -11.21 -7.31
CA ALA A 352 -11.40 -11.98 -7.65
C ALA A 352 -10.65 -12.30 -6.36
N ILE A 353 -10.61 -13.58 -5.98
CA ILE A 353 -9.93 -14.05 -4.76
C ILE A 353 -8.46 -14.31 -5.09
N ILE A 354 -7.56 -13.62 -4.41
CA ILE A 354 -6.11 -13.77 -4.51
C ILE A 354 -5.56 -14.31 -3.21
N HIS A 355 -4.68 -15.30 -3.32
CA HIS A 355 -3.93 -15.90 -2.23
C HIS A 355 -2.48 -16.13 -2.67
N GLN A 356 -1.52 -15.75 -1.83
CA GLN A 356 -0.08 -15.92 -2.10
C GLN A 356 0.39 -15.47 -3.51
N GLY A 357 -0.20 -14.38 -4.03
CA GLY A 357 0.16 -13.81 -5.34
C GLY A 357 -0.53 -14.45 -6.54
N ARG A 358 -1.35 -15.49 -6.36
CA ARG A 358 -2.07 -16.19 -7.44
C ARG A 358 -3.57 -15.90 -7.40
N LEU A 359 -4.20 -15.86 -8.56
CA LEU A 359 -5.65 -15.82 -8.68
C LEU A 359 -6.21 -17.22 -8.45
N LEU A 360 -7.08 -17.35 -7.46
CA LEU A 360 -7.73 -18.62 -7.13
C LEU A 360 -9.02 -18.80 -7.94
N CYS A 361 -9.91 -17.82 -7.87
CA CYS A 361 -11.17 -17.84 -8.59
C CYS A 361 -11.69 -16.42 -8.82
N SER A 362 -12.55 -16.26 -9.82
CA SER A 362 -13.18 -14.99 -10.15
C SER A 362 -14.63 -15.16 -10.59
N GLY A 363 -15.53 -14.35 -10.04
CA GLY A 363 -16.94 -14.33 -10.44
C GLY A 363 -17.78 -13.46 -9.51
N SER A 364 -19.08 -13.38 -9.78
CA SER A 364 -20.05 -12.75 -8.88
C SER A 364 -20.11 -13.47 -7.53
N SER A 365 -20.53 -12.77 -6.48
CA SER A 365 -20.70 -13.37 -5.15
C SER A 365 -21.62 -14.60 -5.19
N MET A 366 -22.73 -14.51 -5.93
CA MET A 366 -23.67 -15.61 -6.13
C MET A 366 -23.03 -16.81 -6.84
N PHE A 367 -22.19 -16.58 -7.86
CA PHE A 367 -21.46 -17.65 -8.53
C PHE A 367 -20.49 -18.35 -7.58
N LEU A 368 -19.71 -17.59 -6.80
CA LEU A 368 -18.74 -18.14 -5.85
C LEU A 368 -19.42 -18.95 -4.75
N LYS A 369 -20.50 -18.43 -4.15
CA LYS A 369 -21.30 -19.13 -3.14
C LYS A 369 -21.93 -20.40 -3.69
N LYS A 370 -22.48 -20.37 -4.90
CA LYS A 370 -23.08 -21.56 -5.53
C LYS A 370 -22.05 -22.64 -5.86
N ARG A 371 -20.85 -22.23 -6.31
CA ARG A 371 -19.82 -23.16 -6.80
C ARG A 371 -18.96 -23.76 -5.70
N PHE A 372 -18.52 -22.92 -4.76
CA PHE A 372 -17.60 -23.31 -3.68
C PHE A 372 -18.28 -23.42 -2.33
N GLY A 373 -19.51 -22.92 -2.21
CA GLY A 373 -20.27 -23.02 -0.97
C GLY A 373 -20.74 -24.45 -0.71
N LYS A 374 -20.84 -24.76 0.58
CA LYS A 374 -21.23 -26.07 1.10
C LYS A 374 -22.76 -26.18 1.29
N GLY A 375 -23.52 -25.24 0.72
CA GLY A 375 -24.97 -25.16 0.74
C GLY A 375 -25.53 -24.24 1.83
N TYR A 376 -26.68 -24.58 2.38
CA TYR A 376 -27.30 -23.84 3.48
C TYR A 376 -26.89 -24.44 4.83
N SER A 377 -26.76 -23.57 5.84
CA SER A 377 -26.52 -23.99 7.22
C SER A 377 -27.83 -23.85 8.00
N LEU A 378 -28.36 -24.98 8.47
CA LEU A 378 -29.51 -25.02 9.37
C LEU A 378 -29.02 -25.07 10.80
N THR A 379 -29.24 -24.01 11.54
CA THR A 379 -28.94 -23.89 12.96
C THR A 379 -30.20 -24.18 13.77
N VAL A 380 -30.11 -25.08 14.74
CA VAL A 380 -31.23 -25.45 15.62
C VAL A 380 -30.79 -25.31 17.07
N ASP A 381 -31.51 -24.49 17.83
CA ASP A 381 -31.34 -24.32 19.27
C ASP A 381 -32.24 -25.28 20.03
N LEU A 382 -31.67 -26.07 20.93
CA LEU A 382 -32.40 -26.98 21.80
C LEU A 382 -32.71 -26.34 23.16
N LYS A 383 -33.96 -26.45 23.60
CA LYS A 383 -34.37 -26.06 24.96
C LYS A 383 -33.88 -27.12 25.94
N LEU A 384 -32.78 -26.82 26.65
CA LEU A 384 -32.29 -27.67 27.74
C LEU A 384 -33.30 -27.67 28.89
N LYS A 385 -33.88 -28.85 29.18
CA LYS A 385 -34.67 -29.04 30.38
C LYS A 385 -33.72 -29.20 31.56
N VAL A 386 -33.62 -28.16 32.39
CA VAL A 386 -32.82 -28.16 33.63
C VAL A 386 -33.46 -29.14 34.63
N GLN A 387 -33.04 -30.40 34.59
CA GLN A 387 -33.25 -31.35 35.68
C GLN A 387 -31.97 -32.15 35.88
N ASN A 388 -31.18 -31.78 36.91
CA ASN A 388 -30.11 -32.48 37.66
C ASN A 388 -29.36 -33.74 37.11
N LYS A 389 -29.38 -34.02 35.81
CA LYS A 389 -28.62 -35.08 35.12
C LYS A 389 -28.16 -34.57 33.74
N ILE A 390 -27.26 -33.60 33.79
CA ILE A 390 -26.91 -32.73 32.64
C ILE A 390 -26.27 -33.49 31.47
N LYS A 391 -25.45 -34.52 31.70
CA LYS A 391 -24.69 -35.18 30.61
C LYS A 391 -25.44 -36.25 29.80
N VAL A 392 -26.48 -36.88 30.36
CA VAL A 392 -27.16 -38.02 29.68
C VAL A 392 -28.30 -37.53 28.79
N VAL A 393 -28.98 -36.45 29.19
CA VAL A 393 -30.15 -35.90 28.48
C VAL A 393 -29.75 -35.24 27.15
N GLU A 394 -28.60 -34.55 27.12
CA GLU A 394 -28.05 -33.93 25.90
C GLU A 394 -27.87 -34.95 24.77
N SER A 395 -27.39 -36.16 25.08
CA SER A 395 -27.10 -37.18 24.07
C SER A 395 -28.34 -37.84 23.44
N LYS A 396 -29.47 -37.91 24.16
CA LYS A 396 -30.71 -38.53 23.63
C LYS A 396 -31.50 -37.55 22.77
N GLN A 397 -31.69 -36.32 23.25
CA GLN A 397 -32.37 -35.25 22.50
C GLN A 397 -31.67 -34.97 21.17
N PHE A 398 -30.34 -34.95 21.19
CA PHE A 398 -29.53 -34.81 19.99
C PHE A 398 -29.72 -35.96 19.00
N LYS A 399 -29.72 -37.22 19.47
CA LYS A 399 -29.95 -38.38 18.61
C LYS A 399 -31.35 -38.36 17.98
N ASP A 400 -32.36 -37.95 18.74
CA ASP A 400 -33.73 -37.83 18.25
C ASP A 400 -33.84 -36.74 17.16
N LEU A 401 -33.16 -35.59 17.35
CA LEU A 401 -33.07 -34.52 16.34
C LEU A 401 -32.31 -34.96 15.09
N ASN A 402 -31.14 -35.59 15.26
CA ASN A 402 -30.32 -36.03 14.14
C ASN A 402 -31.03 -37.09 13.29
N THR A 403 -31.71 -38.04 13.94
CA THR A 403 -32.52 -39.05 13.24
C THR A 403 -33.67 -38.41 12.47
N PHE A 404 -34.33 -37.40 13.05
CA PHE A 404 -35.42 -36.69 12.41
C PHE A 404 -34.95 -35.88 11.19
N ILE A 405 -33.82 -35.16 11.29
CA ILE A 405 -33.29 -34.37 10.16
C ILE A 405 -32.83 -35.29 9.04
N LEU A 406 -32.16 -36.40 9.34
CA LEU A 406 -31.75 -37.39 8.34
C LEU A 406 -32.94 -38.11 7.68
N GLN A 407 -34.07 -38.27 8.40
CA GLN A 407 -35.30 -38.81 7.81
C GLN A 407 -35.90 -37.89 6.75
N GLU A 408 -35.91 -36.58 6.98
CA GLU A 408 -36.45 -35.62 6.00
C GLU A 408 -35.42 -35.27 4.90
N ILE A 409 -34.13 -35.18 5.26
CA ILE A 409 -33.02 -34.87 4.36
C ILE A 409 -31.85 -35.85 4.58
N PRO A 410 -31.73 -36.91 3.75
CA PRO A 410 -30.71 -37.95 3.93
C PRO A 410 -29.26 -37.47 3.75
N ASP A 411 -29.01 -36.49 2.87
CA ASP A 411 -27.64 -35.96 2.65
C ASP A 411 -27.28 -34.81 3.61
N ALA A 412 -28.06 -34.56 4.66
CA ALA A 412 -27.74 -33.53 5.64
C ALA A 412 -26.50 -33.96 6.44
N THR A 413 -25.45 -33.14 6.44
CA THR A 413 -24.22 -33.42 7.20
C THR A 413 -24.16 -32.54 8.43
N LEU A 414 -23.99 -33.15 9.61
CA LEU A 414 -23.71 -32.43 10.85
C LEU A 414 -22.35 -31.72 10.72
N ARG A 415 -22.31 -30.39 10.93
CA ARG A 415 -21.06 -29.62 10.96
C ARG A 415 -20.53 -29.45 12.36
N GLU A 416 -21.34 -28.85 13.22
CA GLU A 416 -20.92 -28.41 14.54
C GLU A 416 -22.03 -28.66 15.57
N GLN A 417 -21.61 -29.02 16.77
CA GLN A 417 -22.46 -29.14 17.94
C GLN A 417 -21.78 -28.39 19.08
N ILE A 418 -22.34 -27.25 19.46
CA ILE A 418 -21.80 -26.40 20.54
C ILE A 418 -22.90 -26.20 21.58
N GLY A 419 -22.79 -26.93 22.70
CA GLY A 419 -23.78 -26.86 23.78
C GLY A 419 -25.19 -27.26 23.31
N SER A 420 -26.12 -26.30 23.35
CA SER A 420 -27.50 -26.48 22.91
C SER A 420 -27.75 -26.18 21.43
N GLU A 421 -26.76 -25.67 20.71
CA GLU A 421 -26.87 -25.27 19.30
C GLU A 421 -26.27 -26.36 18.40
N VAL A 422 -27.03 -26.75 17.38
CA VAL A 422 -26.64 -27.77 16.40
C VAL A 422 -26.75 -27.20 15.00
N THR A 423 -25.68 -27.33 14.21
CA THR A 423 -25.60 -26.81 12.84
C THR A 423 -25.44 -27.92 11.82
N TYR A 424 -26.36 -27.98 10.85
CA TYR A 424 -26.38 -28.94 9.74
C TYR A 424 -26.09 -28.25 8.40
N SER A 425 -25.27 -28.86 7.55
CA SER A 425 -25.07 -28.43 6.16
C SER A 425 -26.09 -29.14 5.25
N LEU A 426 -26.84 -28.37 4.47
CA LEU A 426 -27.85 -28.83 3.52
C LEU A 426 -27.45 -28.41 2.10
N LYS A 427 -27.40 -29.33 1.15
CA LYS A 427 -26.99 -29.01 -0.23
C LYS A 427 -28.04 -28.17 -0.98
N HIS A 428 -27.61 -27.31 -1.92
CA HIS A 428 -28.53 -26.47 -2.72
C HIS A 428 -29.54 -27.28 -3.55
N GLU A 429 -29.18 -28.49 -3.98
CA GLU A 429 -30.04 -29.39 -4.77
C GLU A 429 -31.32 -29.80 -4.03
N GLN A 430 -31.30 -29.76 -2.69
CA GLN A 430 -32.41 -30.20 -1.84
C GLN A 430 -33.36 -29.07 -1.44
N ARG A 431 -33.22 -27.88 -2.04
CA ARG A 431 -34.03 -26.70 -1.72
C ARG A 431 -35.54 -26.94 -1.77
N GLN A 432 -36.00 -27.84 -2.66
CA GLN A 432 -37.43 -28.20 -2.75
C GLN A 432 -37.96 -28.92 -1.50
N LYS A 433 -37.10 -29.59 -0.73
CA LYS A 433 -37.48 -30.32 0.50
C LYS A 433 -37.55 -29.42 1.74
N PHE A 434 -37.04 -28.19 1.66
CA PHE A 434 -36.92 -27.29 2.83
C PHE A 434 -38.28 -26.87 3.37
N GLU A 435 -39.27 -26.61 2.52
CA GLU A 435 -40.63 -26.26 2.96
C GLU A 435 -41.22 -27.38 3.83
N ARG A 436 -41.08 -28.63 3.37
CA ARG A 436 -41.53 -29.80 4.12
C ARG A 436 -40.78 -29.94 5.44
N LEU A 437 -39.46 -29.78 5.43
CA LEU A 437 -38.64 -29.83 6.65
C LEU A 437 -39.11 -28.80 7.68
N PHE A 438 -39.28 -27.53 7.30
CA PHE A 438 -39.70 -26.48 8.24
C PHE A 438 -41.10 -26.72 8.79
N LYS A 439 -42.03 -27.20 7.95
CA LYS A 439 -43.37 -27.57 8.41
C LYS A 439 -43.31 -28.71 9.43
N GLN A 440 -42.47 -29.71 9.21
CA GLN A 440 -42.29 -30.83 10.14
C GLN A 440 -41.58 -30.42 11.43
N ILE A 441 -40.62 -29.50 11.36
CA ILE A 441 -39.95 -28.91 12.54
C ILE A 441 -40.96 -28.18 13.42
N GLU A 442 -41.86 -27.37 12.84
CA GLU A 442 -42.90 -26.67 13.61
C GLU A 442 -43.90 -27.62 14.26
N VAL A 443 -44.38 -28.64 13.53
CA VAL A 443 -45.31 -29.65 14.08
C VAL A 443 -44.66 -30.43 15.23
N ASN A 444 -43.36 -30.73 15.13
CA ASN A 444 -42.64 -31.52 16.12
C ASN A 444 -41.85 -30.67 17.13
N LYS A 445 -42.06 -29.35 17.18
CA LYS A 445 -41.24 -28.42 17.98
C LYS A 445 -41.22 -28.76 19.46
N GLU A 446 -42.38 -29.09 20.03
CA GLU A 446 -42.49 -29.49 21.44
C GLU A 446 -41.90 -30.86 21.72
N ARG A 447 -42.10 -31.82 20.79
CA ARG A 447 -41.59 -33.20 20.90
C ARG A 447 -40.06 -33.25 20.84
N LEU A 448 -39.47 -32.47 19.93
CA LEU A 448 -38.02 -32.38 19.72
C LEU A 448 -37.36 -31.35 20.65
N THR A 449 -38.13 -30.68 21.51
CA THR A 449 -37.64 -29.64 22.43
C THR A 449 -36.85 -28.54 21.72
N ILE A 450 -37.25 -28.16 20.50
CA ILE A 450 -36.60 -27.10 19.73
C ILE A 450 -37.04 -25.74 20.29
N GLY A 451 -36.07 -24.89 20.59
CA GLY A 451 -36.28 -23.50 20.93
C GLY A 451 -36.53 -22.68 19.69
N ASN A 452 -35.45 -22.40 18.96
CA ASN A 452 -35.44 -21.65 17.72
C ASN A 452 -34.70 -22.44 16.65
N TYR A 453 -34.94 -22.10 15.38
CA TYR A 453 -34.11 -22.56 14.28
C TYR A 453 -33.93 -21.40 13.29
N GLY A 454 -32.81 -21.42 12.58
CA GLY A 454 -32.47 -20.45 11.55
C GLY A 454 -31.84 -21.14 10.36
N LEU A 455 -32.13 -20.64 9.16
CA LEU A 455 -31.45 -21.06 7.94
C LEU A 455 -30.58 -19.90 7.45
N SER A 456 -29.29 -20.12 7.32
CA SER A 456 -28.36 -19.19 6.69
C SER A 456 -27.83 -19.79 5.38
N ASP A 457 -27.54 -18.92 4.41
CA ASP A 457 -26.81 -19.32 3.20
C ASP A 457 -25.30 -19.32 3.47
N THR A 458 -24.51 -20.03 2.66
CA THR A 458 -23.06 -19.97 2.78
C THR A 458 -22.60 -18.53 2.58
N THR A 459 -21.87 -18.00 3.55
CA THR A 459 -21.35 -16.63 3.47
C THR A 459 -20.10 -16.56 2.59
N LEU A 460 -19.73 -15.37 2.12
CA LEU A 460 -18.51 -15.22 1.32
C LEU A 460 -17.25 -15.55 2.15
N GLU A 461 -17.32 -15.33 3.46
CA GLU A 461 -16.30 -15.71 4.43
C GLU A 461 -16.02 -17.21 4.42
N GLU A 462 -17.06 -18.04 4.46
CA GLU A 462 -16.90 -19.50 4.42
C GLU A 462 -16.28 -19.97 3.09
N VAL A 463 -16.73 -19.38 1.97
CA VAL A 463 -16.16 -19.66 0.65
C VAL A 463 -14.68 -19.26 0.61
N PHE A 464 -14.35 -18.08 1.11
CA PHE A 464 -12.98 -17.57 1.13
C PHE A 464 -12.06 -18.52 1.93
N LEU A 465 -12.45 -18.87 3.16
CA LEU A 465 -11.68 -19.79 4.01
C LEU A 465 -11.48 -21.14 3.34
N TRP A 466 -12.54 -21.71 2.78
CA TRP A 466 -12.49 -23.00 2.09
C TRP A 466 -11.55 -22.98 0.88
N VAL A 467 -11.67 -21.97 0.03
CA VAL A 467 -10.86 -21.81 -1.17
C VAL A 467 -9.39 -21.58 -0.83
N THR A 468 -9.09 -20.80 0.22
CA THR A 468 -7.72 -20.61 0.70
C THR A 468 -7.12 -21.87 1.31
N GLU A 469 -7.89 -22.63 2.09
CA GLU A 469 -7.44 -23.88 2.71
C GLU A 469 -7.12 -24.94 1.64
N LEU A 470 -7.96 -25.04 0.60
CA LEU A 470 -7.71 -25.92 -0.54
C LEU A 470 -6.44 -25.53 -1.32
N ALA A 471 -6.18 -24.23 -1.46
CA ALA A 471 -4.98 -23.73 -2.10
C ALA A 471 -3.72 -24.04 -1.27
N ASP A 472 -3.78 -23.88 0.06
CA ASP A 472 -2.67 -24.24 0.96
C ASP A 472 -2.38 -25.74 0.96
N GLN A 473 -3.41 -26.58 0.77
CA GLN A 473 -3.26 -28.04 0.61
C GLN A 473 -2.80 -28.47 -0.78
N GLY A 474 -2.71 -27.55 -1.75
CA GLY A 474 -2.36 -27.87 -3.15
C GLY A 474 -3.42 -28.64 -3.94
N LYS A 475 -4.62 -28.86 -3.37
CA LYS A 475 -5.71 -29.64 -3.98
C LYS A 475 -6.63 -28.81 -4.87
N MET A 476 -6.28 -27.56 -5.13
CA MET A 476 -7.12 -26.65 -5.89
C MET A 476 -7.21 -27.06 -7.37
N ASP A 477 -6.13 -27.61 -7.91
CA ASP A 477 -6.05 -28.10 -9.29
C ASP A 477 -6.83 -29.42 -9.44
N ASP A 478 -6.87 -30.27 -8.41
CA ASP A 478 -7.60 -31.57 -8.42
C ASP A 478 -9.14 -31.40 -8.53
N LEU A 479 -9.68 -30.28 -8.04
CA LEU A 479 -11.10 -29.93 -8.19
C LEU A 479 -11.49 -29.72 -9.67
N ASN A 480 -10.54 -29.30 -10.52
CA ASN A 480 -10.78 -29.12 -11.94
C ASN A 480 -10.98 -30.47 -12.65
N ASP A 481 -10.31 -31.53 -12.20
CA ASP A 481 -10.39 -32.86 -12.82
C ASP A 481 -11.72 -33.58 -12.49
N ASN A 482 -12.19 -33.48 -11.25
CA ASN A 482 -13.47 -34.08 -10.84
C ASN A 482 -14.69 -33.41 -11.49
N VAL A 483 -14.67 -32.09 -11.72
CA VAL A 483 -15.75 -31.38 -12.43
C VAL A 483 -15.74 -31.68 -13.94
N THR A 484 -14.56 -31.93 -14.52
CA THR A 484 -14.43 -32.29 -15.94
C THR A 484 -14.83 -33.76 -16.18
N ALA A 485 -14.62 -34.65 -15.20
CA ALA A 485 -15.09 -36.04 -15.22
C ALA A 485 -16.61 -36.15 -15.02
N ALA A 486 -17.19 -35.38 -14.08
CA ALA A 486 -18.64 -35.36 -13.83
C ALA A 486 -19.47 -34.85 -15.04
N ARG A 487 -18.83 -34.17 -16.01
CA ARG A 487 -19.48 -33.69 -17.23
C ARG A 487 -19.45 -34.69 -18.39
N LYS A 488 -18.73 -35.81 -18.27
CA LYS A 488 -18.57 -36.81 -19.33
C LYS A 488 -19.25 -38.16 -19.07
N THR A 489 -19.67 -38.47 -17.86
CA THR A 489 -20.33 -39.75 -17.55
C THR A 489 -21.39 -39.56 -16.48
N GLY A 490 -22.66 -39.75 -16.86
CA GLY A 490 -23.73 -39.95 -15.90
C GLY A 490 -23.73 -41.40 -15.45
N GLU A 491 -23.18 -41.67 -14.26
CA GLU A 491 -23.55 -42.79 -13.38
C GLU A 491 -22.81 -42.66 -12.03
N PRO A 492 -23.41 -43.08 -10.90
CA PRO A 492 -22.87 -42.82 -9.56
C PRO A 492 -21.85 -43.90 -9.16
N THR A 493 -20.67 -43.50 -8.71
CA THR A 493 -19.68 -44.44 -8.16
C THR A 493 -19.57 -44.30 -6.65
N GLN A 494 -19.78 -45.43 -5.97
CA GLN A 494 -19.58 -45.62 -4.54
C GLN A 494 -18.09 -45.57 -4.19
N ILE A 495 -17.72 -44.82 -3.15
CA ILE A 495 -16.38 -44.90 -2.57
C ILE A 495 -16.44 -45.89 -1.40
N SER A 496 -15.89 -47.07 -1.64
CA SER A 496 -15.62 -48.12 -0.68
C SER A 496 -14.50 -47.72 0.27
N SER A 497 -14.76 -47.95 1.56
CA SER A 497 -13.81 -48.01 2.66
C SER A 497 -12.74 -49.08 2.47
N SER A 498 -11.48 -48.79 2.79
CA SER A 498 -10.48 -49.82 3.09
C SER A 498 -9.58 -49.39 4.24
N ASN A 499 -9.64 -50.16 5.33
CA ASN A 499 -8.66 -50.25 6.40
C ASN A 499 -7.46 -51.08 5.95
N SER A 500 -6.25 -50.79 6.46
CA SER A 500 -5.29 -51.78 7.01
C SER A 500 -3.98 -51.13 7.46
N ASP A 501 -3.80 -51.07 8.79
CA ASP A 501 -2.67 -51.53 9.62
C ASP A 501 -1.21 -51.60 9.08
N ASP A 502 -0.35 -50.89 9.81
CA ASP A 502 0.88 -51.30 10.53
C ASP A 502 1.95 -52.21 9.89
N SER A 503 3.19 -51.70 9.83
CA SER A 503 4.40 -52.34 10.40
C SER A 503 5.65 -51.50 10.08
N GLY A 504 6.42 -51.17 11.13
CA GLY A 504 7.58 -50.28 11.06
C GLY A 504 8.93 -50.95 10.76
N LEU A 505 9.98 -50.13 10.67
CA LEU A 505 11.33 -50.45 11.14
C LEU A 505 12.22 -49.20 11.15
N GLY A 506 13.14 -49.20 12.12
CA GLY A 506 13.86 -48.04 12.65
C GLY A 506 15.05 -47.54 11.84
N GLY A 507 15.62 -46.45 12.35
CA GLY A 507 16.84 -45.82 11.83
C GLY A 507 17.16 -44.54 12.60
N GLU A 508 17.84 -44.67 13.74
CA GLU A 508 18.48 -43.58 14.48
C GLU A 508 19.64 -42.97 13.68
N SER A 509 19.76 -41.63 13.62
CA SER A 509 21.06 -40.93 13.64
C SER A 509 20.92 -39.44 13.99
N ASN A 510 21.30 -39.13 15.23
CA ASN A 510 22.07 -37.98 15.72
C ASN A 510 22.23 -36.69 14.89
N ALA A 511 21.94 -35.59 15.60
CA ALA A 511 22.82 -34.44 15.85
C ALA A 511 22.53 -33.09 15.14
N THR A 512 22.25 -32.12 16.02
CA THR A 512 22.76 -30.74 16.08
C THR A 512 22.00 -29.57 15.42
N MET A 513 21.63 -28.67 16.34
CA MET A 513 21.69 -27.19 16.30
C MET A 513 20.63 -26.37 15.57
N ASP A 514 20.04 -25.53 16.41
CA ASP A 514 19.73 -24.11 16.22
C ASP A 514 18.50 -23.74 15.40
N GLY A 515 17.41 -23.58 16.15
CA GLY A 515 16.25 -22.83 15.72
C GLY A 515 16.45 -21.32 15.80
N ILE A 516 15.79 -20.60 14.88
CA ILE A 516 15.11 -19.34 15.12
C ILE A 516 13.81 -19.40 14.30
N SER A 517 12.67 -19.62 14.95
CA SER A 517 11.37 -19.18 14.46
C SER A 517 10.60 -18.52 15.59
N ILE A 518 10.17 -17.31 15.27
CA ILE A 518 9.53 -16.34 16.14
C ILE A 518 8.07 -16.79 16.32
N ILE A 519 7.68 -16.99 17.57
CA ILE A 519 6.31 -17.26 18.00
C ILE A 519 5.55 -15.94 18.20
N SER A 520 4.38 -15.82 17.59
CA SER A 520 3.14 -15.30 18.19
C SER A 520 2.04 -15.38 17.12
N GLY A 521 0.90 -16.02 17.33
CA GLY A 521 0.38 -16.80 18.45
C GLY A 521 -1.06 -17.18 18.15
N SER A 522 -1.48 -18.37 18.56
CA SER A 522 -2.78 -18.66 19.20
C SER A 522 -3.00 -20.18 19.29
N SER A 523 -2.98 -20.66 20.54
CA SER A 523 -3.80 -21.73 21.10
C SER A 523 -4.04 -23.00 20.27
N THR A 524 -3.13 -23.97 20.40
CA THR A 524 -3.44 -25.40 20.27
C THR A 524 -3.51 -26.00 21.67
N GLN A 525 -4.70 -26.48 22.06
CA GLN A 525 -4.87 -27.37 23.22
C GLN A 525 -4.44 -28.78 22.82
N LEU A 526 -3.65 -29.45 23.66
CA LEU A 526 -3.48 -30.91 23.69
C LEU A 526 -3.03 -31.32 25.12
N PRO A 527 -3.20 -32.59 25.54
CA PRO A 527 -4.22 -32.96 26.50
C PRO A 527 -3.68 -33.34 27.88
N ALA A 528 -4.62 -33.50 28.80
CA ALA A 528 -4.45 -33.79 30.21
C ALA A 528 -3.67 -35.09 30.50
N SER A 529 -2.79 -35.03 31.50
CA SER A 529 -2.57 -36.11 32.46
C SER A 529 -1.94 -35.56 33.75
N THR A 530 -2.81 -35.43 34.75
CA THR A 530 -2.55 -35.61 36.18
C THR A 530 -1.35 -34.90 36.83
N ALA A 531 -1.58 -33.68 37.30
CA ALA A 531 -1.23 -33.29 38.66
C ALA A 531 -2.11 -32.08 39.06
N ASN A 532 -2.72 -32.14 40.23
CA ASN A 532 -3.50 -31.05 40.81
C ASN A 532 -2.64 -29.79 40.97
N LEU A 533 -2.68 -28.90 40.00
CA LEU A 533 -2.11 -27.55 40.09
C LEU A 533 -3.26 -26.57 40.22
N THR A 534 -3.46 -26.12 41.45
CA THR A 534 -4.18 -24.88 41.77
C THR A 534 -3.66 -23.75 40.87
N PRO A 535 -4.50 -22.78 40.49
CA PRO A 535 -4.02 -21.64 39.73
C PRO A 535 -3.07 -20.86 40.63
N GLU A 536 -1.75 -20.98 40.39
CA GLU A 536 -0.78 -20.07 40.98
C GLU A 536 -1.18 -18.66 40.57
N LYS A 537 -1.70 -17.90 41.54
CA LYS A 537 -1.90 -16.47 41.43
C LYS A 537 -0.58 -15.88 40.95
N TYR A 538 -0.56 -15.31 39.74
CA TYR A 538 0.50 -14.38 39.34
C TYR A 538 0.65 -13.35 40.46
N ALA A 539 1.70 -13.49 41.25
CA ALA A 539 1.95 -12.58 42.36
C ALA A 539 2.22 -11.21 41.75
N LYS A 540 1.27 -10.28 41.89
CA LYS A 540 1.48 -8.89 41.50
C LYS A 540 2.65 -8.37 42.32
N ILE A 541 3.82 -8.23 41.67
CA ILE A 541 5.00 -7.61 42.28
C ILE A 541 4.63 -6.14 42.47
N THR A 542 4.41 -5.70 43.71
CA THR A 542 4.08 -4.32 44.06
C THR A 542 5.21 -3.69 44.88
N GLY A 543 5.33 -2.37 44.84
CA GLY A 543 6.32 -1.61 45.63
C GLY A 543 7.72 -1.53 45.00
N ARG A 544 8.77 -1.40 45.84
CA ARG A 544 10.15 -1.10 45.43
C ARG A 544 10.79 -2.14 44.48
N LYS A 545 10.43 -3.42 44.61
CA LYS A 545 10.92 -4.49 43.72
C LYS A 545 10.38 -4.32 42.29
N LEU A 546 9.15 -3.83 42.12
CA LEU A 546 8.60 -3.51 40.82
C LEU A 546 9.36 -2.34 40.18
N TYR A 547 9.59 -1.26 40.94
CA TYR A 547 10.36 -0.12 40.45
C TYR A 547 11.77 -0.51 40.01
N PHE A 548 12.45 -1.39 40.76
CA PHE A 548 13.77 -1.87 40.39
C PHE A 548 13.75 -2.73 39.11
N SER A 549 12.78 -3.63 38.99
CA SER A 549 12.60 -4.45 37.78
C SER A 549 12.24 -3.60 36.55
N GLN A 550 11.37 -2.60 36.72
CA GLN A 550 11.04 -1.63 35.66
C GLN A 550 12.26 -0.82 35.24
N PHE A 551 13.05 -0.33 36.21
CA PHE A 551 14.28 0.40 35.93
C PHE A 551 15.30 -0.45 35.16
N GLN A 552 15.53 -1.70 35.60
CA GLN A 552 16.40 -2.65 34.90
C GLN A 552 15.90 -2.93 33.48
N THR A 553 14.59 -3.09 33.31
CA THR A 553 13.97 -3.31 31.99
C THR A 553 14.13 -2.10 31.08
N LEU A 554 13.99 -0.88 31.61
CA LEU A 554 14.23 0.36 30.87
C LEU A 554 15.69 0.50 30.44
N LEU A 555 16.64 0.14 31.31
CA LEU A 555 18.06 0.11 30.96
C LEU A 555 18.36 -0.92 29.86
N LEU A 556 17.78 -2.12 29.97
CA LEU A 556 17.94 -3.17 28.95
C LEU A 556 17.34 -2.73 27.60
N LYS A 557 16.15 -2.10 27.61
CA LYS A 557 15.55 -1.51 26.42
C LYS A 557 16.46 -0.43 25.81
N ARG A 558 17.02 0.46 26.64
CA ARG A 558 17.96 1.49 26.20
C ARG A 558 19.21 0.88 25.59
N PHE A 559 19.77 -0.17 26.19
CA PHE A 559 20.92 -0.90 25.65
C PHE A 559 20.64 -1.51 24.29
N HIS A 560 19.52 -2.23 24.12
CA HIS A 560 19.14 -2.80 22.84
C HIS A 560 18.87 -1.73 21.77
N HIS A 561 18.23 -0.63 22.14
CA HIS A 561 18.02 0.50 21.24
C HIS A 561 19.35 1.10 20.77
N THR A 562 20.29 1.36 21.69
CA THR A 562 21.62 1.89 21.37
C THR A 562 22.43 0.94 20.50
N LYS A 563 22.42 -0.37 20.80
CA LYS A 563 23.12 -1.39 20.01
C LYS A 563 22.59 -1.47 18.57
N ARG A 564 21.26 -1.39 18.38
CA ARG A 564 20.64 -1.42 17.05
C ARG A 564 20.84 -0.12 16.27
N ASN A 565 20.77 1.02 16.95
CA ASN A 565 20.96 2.36 16.37
C ASN A 565 22.39 2.89 16.54
N TRP A 566 23.39 2.04 16.25
CA TRP A 566 24.81 2.37 16.45
C TRP A 566 25.26 3.62 15.68
N LYS A 567 24.67 3.91 14.51
CA LYS A 567 24.98 5.12 13.71
C LYS A 567 24.66 6.42 14.47
N VAL A 568 23.50 6.46 15.12
CA VAL A 568 23.05 7.62 15.91
C VAL A 568 23.94 7.77 17.14
N PHE A 569 24.23 6.65 17.81
CA PHE A 569 25.14 6.64 18.96
C PHE A 569 26.55 7.11 18.61
N LEU A 570 27.11 6.61 17.51
CA LEU A 570 28.43 7.03 17.02
C LEU A 570 28.44 8.52 16.69
N SER A 571 27.40 9.04 16.04
CA SER A 571 27.26 10.48 15.75
C SER A 571 27.23 11.32 17.03
N HIS A 572 26.56 10.85 18.08
CA HIS A 572 26.50 11.57 19.36
C HIS A 572 27.83 11.59 20.12
N ILE A 573 28.70 10.61 19.93
CA ILE A 573 30.04 10.57 20.56
C ILE A 573 31.06 11.33 19.70
N LEU A 574 31.03 11.12 18.39
CA LEU A 574 32.00 11.69 17.46
C LEU A 574 31.89 13.21 17.38
N LEU A 575 30.66 13.75 17.38
CA LEU A 575 30.43 15.18 17.20
C LEU A 575 31.01 16.03 18.36
N PRO A 576 30.77 15.73 19.65
CA PRO A 576 31.46 16.40 20.76
C PRO A 576 32.98 16.23 20.70
N LEU A 577 33.48 15.06 20.31
CA LEU A 577 34.92 14.80 20.23
C LEU A 577 35.58 15.67 19.13
N ILE A 578 34.94 15.83 17.98
CA ILE A 578 35.36 16.75 16.93
C ILE A 578 35.35 18.20 17.43
N PHE A 579 34.31 18.62 18.18
CA PHE A 579 34.26 19.97 18.73
C PHE A 579 35.36 20.24 19.75
N VAL A 580 35.66 19.29 20.63
CA VAL A 580 36.77 19.40 21.59
C VAL A 580 38.11 19.48 20.84
N ALA A 581 38.33 18.62 19.84
CA ALA A 581 39.53 18.65 19.03
C ALA A 581 39.69 19.99 18.28
N MET A 582 38.61 20.51 17.69
CA MET A 582 38.59 21.81 17.03
C MET A 582 38.89 22.95 18.03
N SER A 583 38.29 22.90 19.23
CA SER A 583 38.57 23.87 20.30
C SER A 583 40.03 23.82 20.74
N MET A 584 40.61 22.64 20.91
CA MET A 584 42.03 22.48 21.23
C MET A 584 42.92 23.06 20.11
N GLY A 585 42.58 22.78 18.85
CA GLY A 585 43.24 23.40 17.70
C GLY A 585 43.20 24.92 17.73
N PHE A 586 42.05 25.52 18.05
CA PHE A 586 41.93 26.97 18.24
C PHE A 586 42.76 27.49 19.43
N THR A 587 42.87 26.74 20.52
CA THR A 587 43.71 27.16 21.66
C THR A 587 45.20 27.15 21.32
N LEU A 588 45.66 26.26 20.43
CA LEU A 588 47.05 26.26 19.93
C LEU A 588 47.36 27.46 19.03
N LEU A 589 46.35 28.01 18.34
CA LEU A 589 46.49 29.24 17.54
C LEU A 589 46.54 30.51 18.40
N ARG A 590 46.13 30.44 19.67
CA ARG A 590 46.18 31.60 20.55
C ARG A 590 47.65 31.92 20.82
N PRO A 591 48.14 33.14 20.49
CA PRO A 591 49.52 33.50 20.78
C PRO A 591 49.77 33.35 22.27
N SER A 592 50.77 32.55 22.64
CA SER A 592 51.16 32.38 24.04
C SER A 592 51.50 33.74 24.61
N GLN A 593 50.83 34.16 25.69
CA GLN A 593 51.19 35.36 26.45
C GLN A 593 52.47 35.12 27.27
N THR A 594 53.52 34.61 26.63
CA THR A 594 54.86 34.71 27.19
C THR A 594 55.21 36.20 27.12
N PHE A 595 55.50 36.80 28.28
CA PHE A 595 56.02 38.15 28.40
C PHE A 595 57.19 38.32 27.43
N GLN A 596 56.93 38.89 26.25
CA GLN A 596 58.00 39.26 25.33
C GLN A 596 58.77 40.39 26.01
N ARG A 597 60.08 40.20 26.20
CA ARG A 597 60.97 41.28 26.62
C ARG A 597 60.78 42.45 25.63
N PRO A 598 60.68 43.71 26.08
CA PRO A 598 60.45 44.83 25.17
C PRO A 598 61.56 44.86 24.11
N TRP A 599 61.17 44.70 22.85
CA TRP A 599 62.07 44.80 21.71
C TRP A 599 62.41 46.28 21.46
N LEU A 600 63.68 46.57 21.16
CA LEU A 600 64.08 47.91 20.77
C LEU A 600 63.51 48.20 19.37
N LEU A 601 62.56 49.13 19.29
CA LEU A 601 61.91 49.51 18.04
C LEU A 601 62.94 50.14 17.09
N THR A 602 63.21 49.48 15.96
CA THR A 602 63.97 50.06 14.85
C THR A 602 63.04 50.24 13.64
N PRO A 603 63.16 51.34 12.87
CA PRO A 603 62.28 51.60 11.72
C PRO A 603 62.29 50.52 10.63
N ALA A 604 63.35 49.70 10.59
CA ALA A 604 63.53 48.58 9.67
C ALA A 604 62.66 47.34 10.00
N MET A 605 61.98 47.30 11.15
CA MET A 605 61.10 46.19 11.54
C MET A 605 59.77 46.16 10.78
N TYR A 606 59.45 47.21 10.02
CA TYR A 606 58.23 47.30 9.24
C TYR A 606 58.58 47.07 7.76
N GLU A 607 58.17 45.92 7.20
CA GLU A 607 58.52 45.47 5.84
C GLU A 607 58.12 46.43 4.69
N ASN A 608 57.45 47.55 4.96
CA ASN A 608 57.01 48.54 3.97
C ASN A 608 57.03 50.00 4.48
N SER A 609 57.95 50.39 5.35
CA SER A 609 58.13 51.80 5.72
C SER A 609 59.00 52.52 4.67
N ALA A 610 58.37 53.13 3.66
CA ALA A 610 59.06 54.11 2.83
C ALA A 610 59.38 55.36 3.68
N MET A 611 60.59 55.43 4.23
CA MET A 611 61.07 56.65 4.90
C MET A 611 61.53 57.66 3.84
N PHE A 612 60.82 58.76 3.70
CA PHE A 612 61.26 59.89 2.91
C PHE A 612 62.15 60.77 3.78
N VAL A 613 63.44 60.87 3.43
CA VAL A 613 64.36 61.87 4.01
C VAL A 613 64.09 63.19 3.29
N LYS A 614 63.79 64.25 4.04
CA LYS A 614 63.52 65.58 3.47
C LYS A 614 64.82 66.32 3.17
#